data_AF-A0A395LIA1-F1
#
_entry.id   AF-A0A395LIA1-F1
#
_cell.length_a   1.000
_cell.length_b   1.000
_cell.length_c   1.000
_cell.angle_alpha   90.00
_cell.angle_beta   90.00
_cell.angle_gamma   90.00
#
_symmetry.space_group_name_H-M   'P 1'
#
loop_
_entity.id
_entity.type
_entity.pdbx_description
1 polymer ?
#
loop_
_entity_poly.entity_id
_entity_poly.type
_entity_poly.pdbx_seq_one_letter_code
_entity_poly.pdbx_strand_id
1 'polypeptide(L)' 'MKIAKISAVAAAASLAIAPVAIQAAPGSARTAAPVEGESELAGGIGAAAVILAIGAIGIGALLIAEDDDEDAVSP' A
#
# COMPACT_ATOMS: atom_id res chain seq x y z
N MET A 1 18.21 19.43 6.94
CA MET A 1 17.00 19.53 6.08
C MET A 1 16.51 18.17 5.53
N LYS A 2 17.37 17.16 5.36
CA LYS A 2 16.99 15.85 4.77
C LYS A 2 15.91 15.11 5.57
N ILE A 3 16.04 15.10 6.91
CA ILE A 3 15.08 14.45 7.83
C ILE A 3 13.68 15.09 7.77
N ALA A 4 13.63 16.43 7.67
CA ALA A 4 12.35 17.16 7.58
C ALA A 4 11.61 16.89 6.26
N LYS A 5 12.34 16.65 5.15
CA LYS A 5 11.74 16.25 3.88
C LYS A 5 11.18 14.83 3.94
N ILE A 6 11.92 13.90 4.57
CA ILE A 6 11.47 12.51 4.76
C ILE A 6 10.19 12.48 5.60
N SER A 7 10.10 13.25 6.69
CA SER A 7 8.88 13.30 7.50
C SER A 7 7.69 13.89 6.74
N ALA A 8 7.91 14.88 5.88
CA ALA A 8 6.85 15.46 5.06
C ALA A 8 6.32 14.46 4.01
N VAL A 9 7.23 13.73 3.36
CA VAL A 9 6.86 12.67 2.39
C VAL A 9 6.12 11.53 3.08
N ALA A 10 6.60 11.07 4.23
CA ALA A 10 5.94 10.01 5.00
C ALA A 10 4.54 10.41 5.46
N ALA A 11 4.34 11.66 5.90
CA ALA A 11 3.03 12.18 6.29
C ALA A 11 2.07 12.29 5.11
N ALA A 12 2.53 12.83 3.97
CA ALA A 12 1.73 12.93 2.75
C ALA A 12 1.34 11.55 2.21
N ALA A 13 2.27 10.60 2.21
CA ALA A 13 2.00 9.21 1.86
C ALA A 13 0.96 8.63 2.79
N SER A 14 1.16 8.72 4.12
CA SER A 14 0.23 8.19 5.12
C SER A 14 -1.19 8.72 4.96
N LEU A 15 -1.36 10.00 4.62
CA LEU A 15 -2.68 10.60 4.37
C LEU A 15 -3.33 10.07 3.07
N ALA A 16 -2.54 9.82 2.02
CA ALA A 16 -3.01 9.29 0.75
C ALA A 16 -3.43 7.80 0.84
N ILE A 17 -2.72 6.99 1.63
CA ILE A 17 -3.05 5.56 1.85
C ILE A 17 -4.01 5.32 3.02
N ALA A 18 -4.27 6.30 3.89
CA ALA A 18 -5.23 6.19 4.99
C ALA A 18 -6.60 5.61 4.57
N PRO A 19 -7.28 6.09 3.51
CA PRO A 19 -8.58 5.52 3.12
C PRO A 19 -8.51 4.08 2.62
N VAL A 20 -7.39 3.67 2.01
CA VAL A 20 -7.17 2.28 1.57
C VAL A 20 -6.92 1.37 2.78
N ALA A 21 -6.11 1.84 3.73
CA ALA A 21 -5.84 1.12 4.98
C ALA A 21 -7.10 0.96 5.85
N ILE A 22 -7.96 1.98 5.92
CA ILE A 22 -9.24 1.92 6.64
C ILE A 22 -10.19 0.89 6.00
N GLN A 23 -10.22 0.80 4.66
CA GLN A 23 -11.02 -0.21 3.97
C GLN A 23 -10.46 -1.63 4.09
N ALA A 24 -9.14 -1.77 4.24
CA ALA A 24 -8.48 -3.04 4.48
C ALA A 24 -8.56 -3.50 5.95
N ALA A 25 -8.89 -2.60 6.88
CA ALA A 25 -9.00 -2.93 8.29
C ALA A 25 -10.22 -3.85 8.52
N PRO A 26 -10.04 -5.09 9.02
CA PRO A 26 -11.13 -6.06 9.18
C PRO A 26 -12.14 -5.71 10.29
N GLY A 27 -12.12 -4.48 10.82
CA GLY A 27 -12.86 -4.06 12.01
C GLY A 27 -14.06 -3.14 11.78
N SER A 28 -14.25 -2.56 10.59
CA SER A 28 -15.47 -1.78 10.28
C SER A 28 -16.58 -2.68 9.75
N ALA A 29 -16.90 -3.74 10.50
CA ALA A 29 -17.99 -4.64 10.18
C ALA A 29 -19.34 -3.97 10.46
N ARG A 30 -19.92 -3.31 9.46
CA ARG A 30 -21.37 -3.44 9.32
C ARG A 30 -21.61 -4.90 9.01
N THR A 31 -22.23 -5.64 9.94
CA THR A 31 -22.68 -7.01 9.68
C THR A 31 -23.66 -6.95 8.50
N ALA A 32 -23.19 -7.33 7.32
CA ALA A 32 -24.05 -7.56 6.18
C ALA A 32 -24.79 -8.88 6.46
N ALA A 33 -26.09 -8.92 6.21
CA ALA A 33 -26.81 -10.18 6.22
C ALA A 33 -26.21 -11.09 5.13
N PRO A 34 -25.94 -12.38 5.40
CA PRO A 34 -25.38 -13.29 4.40
C PRO A 34 -26.25 -13.29 3.15
N VAL A 35 -25.68 -12.95 2.00
CA VAL A 35 -26.37 -13.05 0.70
C VAL A 35 -25.98 -14.37 0.05
N GLU A 36 -26.97 -15.06 -0.51
CA GLU A 36 -26.74 -16.29 -1.25
C GLU A 36 -25.91 -15.95 -2.50
N GLY A 37 -24.59 -16.21 -2.44
CA GLY A 37 -23.60 -15.76 -3.44
C GLY A 37 -22.42 -14.91 -2.90
N GLU A 38 -22.20 -14.85 -1.57
CA GLU A 38 -21.03 -14.21 -0.94
C GLU A 38 -19.73 -14.50 -1.73
N SER A 39 -19.02 -13.43 -2.11
CA SER A 39 -17.95 -13.45 -3.10
C SER A 39 -16.82 -14.44 -2.76
N GLU A 40 -16.51 -15.37 -3.67
CA GLU A 40 -15.43 -16.37 -3.55
C GLU A 40 -14.03 -15.77 -3.31
N LEU A 41 -13.88 -14.45 -3.50
CA LEU A 41 -12.65 -13.71 -3.20
C LEU A 41 -12.26 -13.76 -1.71
N ALA A 42 -13.22 -14.00 -0.82
CA ALA A 42 -12.99 -14.11 0.62
C ALA A 42 -12.60 -15.53 1.10
N GLY A 43 -12.83 -16.57 0.29
CA GLY A 43 -12.80 -17.97 0.76
C GLY A 43 -11.50 -18.75 0.56
N GLY A 44 -10.65 -18.37 -0.41
CA GLY A 44 -9.50 -19.20 -0.81
C GLY A 44 -8.16 -18.52 -0.60
N ILE A 45 -7.87 -17.53 -1.44
CA ILE A 45 -6.56 -16.86 -1.54
C ILE A 45 -6.71 -15.36 -1.90
N GLY A 46 -7.91 -14.90 -2.25
CA GLY A 46 -8.16 -13.64 -2.97
C GLY A 46 -7.59 -12.40 -2.29
N ALA A 47 -7.96 -12.14 -1.03
CA ALA A 47 -7.46 -10.96 -0.31
C ALA A 47 -5.93 -11.01 -0.09
N ALA A 48 -5.40 -12.17 0.30
CA ALA A 48 -3.96 -12.33 0.55
C ALA A 48 -3.13 -12.17 -0.75
N ALA A 49 -3.59 -12.73 -1.87
CA ALA A 49 -2.94 -12.57 -3.16
C ALA A 49 -3.02 -11.14 -3.68
N VAL A 50 -4.14 -10.45 -3.50
CA VAL A 50 -4.27 -9.04 -3.89
C VAL A 50 -3.33 -8.16 -3.06
N ILE A 51 -3.24 -8.38 -1.75
CA ILE A 51 -2.30 -7.64 -0.87
C ILE A 51 -0.85 -7.91 -1.28
N LEU A 52 -0.49 -9.17 -1.54
CA LEU A 52 0.86 -9.53 -1.99
C LEU A 52 1.19 -8.91 -3.36
N ALA A 53 0.24 -8.90 -4.29
CA ALA A 53 0.45 -8.29 -5.60
C ALA A 53 0.71 -6.78 -5.49
N ILE A 54 -0.10 -6.07 -4.69
CA ILE A 54 0.08 -4.64 -4.45
C ILE A 54 1.41 -4.38 -3.72
N GLY A 55 1.76 -5.19 -2.73
CA GLY A 55 3.02 -5.08 -2.00
C GLY A 55 4.24 -5.31 -2.90
N ALA A 56 4.21 -6.31 -3.77
CA ALA A 56 5.28 -6.60 -4.71
C ALA A 56 5.47 -5.47 -5.73
N ILE A 57 4.38 -4.91 -6.26
CA ILE A 57 4.42 -3.76 -7.18
C ILE A 57 5.00 -2.54 -6.47
N GLY A 58 4.56 -2.25 -5.24
CA GLY A 58 5.03 -1.11 -4.45
C GLY A 58 6.53 -1.19 -4.13
N ILE A 59 7.00 -2.34 -3.66
CA ILE A 59 8.43 -2.56 -3.37
C ILE A 59 9.26 -2.50 -4.66
N GLY A 60 8.80 -3.13 -5.74
CA GLY A 60 9.48 -3.07 -7.03
C GLY A 60 9.61 -1.65 -7.56
N ALA A 61 8.56 -0.83 -7.44
CA ALA A 61 8.60 0.57 -7.84
C ALA A 61 9.58 1.40 -6.99
N LEU A 62 9.65 1.17 -5.68
CA LEU A 62 10.62 1.84 -4.81
C LEU A 62 12.06 1.48 -5.17
N LEU A 63 12.34 0.19 -5.43
CA LEU A 63 13.66 -0.27 -5.82
C LEU A 63 14.12 0.31 -7.17
N ILE A 64 13.20 0.46 -8.12
CA ILE A 64 13.49 1.07 -9.43
C ILE A 64 13.71 2.58 -9.31
N ALA A 65 12.99 3.25 -8.40
CA ALA A 65 13.09 4.69 -8.21
C ALA A 65 14.38 5.13 -7.48
N GLU A 66 15.07 4.21 -6.79
CA GLU A 66 16.30 4.50 -6.03
C GLU A 66 17.56 4.50 -6.91
N ASP A 67 17.47 4.00 -8.16
CA ASP A 67 18.60 3.87 -9.11
C ASP A 67 18.91 5.16 -9.89
N ASP A 68 18.13 6.24 -9.70
CA ASP A 68 18.22 7.50 -10.47
C ASP A 68 18.95 8.65 -9.72
N ASP A 69 19.64 8.35 -8.61
CA ASP A 69 20.36 9.32 -7.75
C ASP A 69 21.90 9.23 -7.84
N GLU A 70 22.47 8.66 -8.92
CA GLU A 70 23.93 8.55 -9.16
C GLU A 70 24.46 9.42 -10.31
N ASP A 71 24.10 10.71 -10.35
CA ASP A 71 24.92 11.69 -11.07
C ASP A 71 25.98 12.29 -10.14
N ALA A 72 27.10 11.56 -10.05
CA ALA A 72 28.35 12.00 -9.46
C ALA A 72 28.88 13.26 -10.17
N VAL A 73 28.86 14.41 -9.48
CA VAL A 73 29.74 15.53 -9.85
C VAL A 73 30.94 15.54 -8.91
N SER A 74 32.04 14.95 -9.36
CA SER A 74 33.39 15.15 -8.81
C SER A 74 34.22 16.03 -9.77
N PRO A 75 35.27 16.70 -9.29
CA PRO A 75 35.33 17.81 -8.32
C PRO A 75 34.95 19.18 -8.88
#